data_AF-A0A8T4DXK2-F1
#
_entry.id   AF-A0A8T4DXK2-F1
#
_cell.length_a   1.000
_cell.length_b   1.000
_cell.length_c   1.000
_cell.angle_alpha   90.00
_cell.angle_beta   90.00
_cell.angle_gamma   90.00
#
_symmetry.space_group_name_H-M   'P 1'
#
loop_
_entity.id
_entity.type
_entity.pdbx_description
1 polymer ?
#
loop_
_entity_poly.entity_id
_entity_poly.type
_entity_poly.pdbx_seq_one_letter_code
_entity_poly.pdbx_strand_id
1 'polypeptide(L)'
;MRLTERIKKEILFELFIFWTGITFACLLFWNNYIVLAFLFFLSGVTIYVQKKKYDILFYFTAVLVGSSAEIICVNFGAWSYTNPMFLGVPVWIALGWGLVLLLVKRMSETFVKMEKSDYKLIGRFPRFKKGFWTVLLVFFLSIMSLSFHWTNNTYVFMMLALLTVISLFFWNSGFDRLFFINGAVIGTLMEIVCIRFGIWAYANPMFLGITIWTPLMWGLWILMMKGICETIVKIEKIKI
;
A
#
# COMPACT_ATOMS: atom_id res chain seq x y z
N MET A 1 23.22 -3.16 -20.99
CA MET A 1 22.58 -2.11 -20.15
C MET A 1 23.11 -2.25 -18.73
N ARG A 2 23.64 -1.20 -18.11
CA ARG A 2 24.15 -1.27 -16.71
C ARG A 2 23.01 -1.66 -15.77
N LEU A 3 23.27 -2.49 -14.75
CA LEU A 3 22.24 -3.00 -13.82
C LEU A 3 21.39 -1.85 -13.24
N THR A 4 22.02 -0.75 -12.87
CA THR A 4 21.37 0.48 -12.39
C THR A 4 20.34 1.06 -13.36
N GLU A 5 20.61 1.04 -14.66
CA GLU A 5 19.68 1.54 -15.69
C GLU A 5 18.47 0.62 -15.84
N ARG A 6 18.64 -0.69 -15.61
CA ARG A 6 17.52 -1.63 -15.59
C ARG A 6 16.60 -1.37 -14.41
N ILE A 7 17.18 -1.19 -13.23
CA ILE A 7 16.42 -0.94 -12.01
C ILE A 7 15.64 0.37 -12.11
N LYS A 8 16.29 1.45 -12.58
CA LYS A 8 15.59 2.73 -12.80
C LYS A 8 14.38 2.55 -13.70
N LYS A 9 14.52 1.84 -14.82
CA LYS A 9 13.40 1.57 -15.74
C LYS A 9 12.28 0.74 -15.08
N GLU A 10 12.63 -0.28 -14.30
CA GLU A 10 11.65 -1.08 -13.55
C GLU A 10 10.86 -0.19 -12.56
N ILE A 11 11.54 0.62 -11.74
CA ILE A 11 10.88 1.53 -10.78
C ILE A 11 10.01 2.58 -11.49
N LEU A 12 10.54 3.22 -12.54
CA LEU A 12 9.80 4.22 -13.32
C LEU A 12 8.56 3.62 -13.96
N PHE A 13 8.63 2.37 -14.41
CA PHE A 13 7.48 1.67 -14.98
C PHE A 13 6.38 1.41 -13.92
N GLU A 14 6.75 0.95 -12.72
CA GLU A 14 5.76 0.75 -11.65
C GLU A 14 5.13 2.08 -11.20
N LEU A 15 5.93 3.16 -11.09
CA LEU A 15 5.43 4.50 -10.78
C LEU A 15 4.50 5.03 -11.88
N PHE A 16 4.84 4.78 -13.15
CA PHE A 16 4.00 5.15 -14.28
C PHE A 16 2.63 4.44 -14.22
N ILE A 17 2.61 3.14 -13.92
CA ILE A 17 1.34 2.40 -13.75
C ILE A 17 0.53 2.98 -12.58
N PHE A 18 1.17 3.25 -11.43
CA PHE A 18 0.52 3.84 -10.27
C PHE A 18 -0.17 5.16 -10.62
N TRP A 19 0.59 6.13 -11.15
CA TRP A 19 0.05 7.46 -11.47
C TRP A 19 -0.97 7.43 -12.59
N THR A 20 -0.84 6.51 -13.55
CA THR A 20 -1.86 6.28 -14.58
C THR A 20 -3.17 5.80 -13.93
N GLY A 21 -3.09 4.84 -13.01
CA GLY A 21 -4.24 4.37 -12.23
C GLY A 21 -4.96 5.51 -11.49
N ILE A 22 -4.19 6.31 -10.74
CA ILE A 22 -4.72 7.46 -9.97
C ILE A 22 -5.33 8.51 -10.88
N THR A 23 -4.67 8.86 -11.99
CA THR A 23 -5.15 9.88 -12.93
C THR A 23 -6.51 9.48 -13.51
N PHE A 24 -6.65 8.23 -13.98
CA PHE A 24 -7.92 7.76 -14.53
C PHE A 24 -9.01 7.66 -13.46
N ALA A 25 -8.68 7.24 -12.24
CA ALA A 25 -9.63 7.29 -11.13
C ALA A 25 -10.11 8.72 -10.86
N CYS A 26 -9.20 9.71 -10.79
CA CYS A 26 -9.53 11.12 -10.60
C CYS A 26 -10.42 11.71 -11.69
N LEU A 27 -10.20 11.32 -12.95
CA LEU A 27 -10.96 11.88 -14.07
C LEU A 27 -12.33 11.21 -14.24
N LEU A 28 -12.48 9.94 -13.83
CA LEU A 28 -13.63 9.11 -14.20
C LEU A 28 -14.43 8.59 -12.99
N PHE A 29 -14.11 8.98 -11.75
CA PHE A 29 -14.78 8.46 -10.54
C PHE A 29 -16.30 8.70 -10.50
N TRP A 30 -16.82 9.65 -11.27
CA TRP A 30 -18.27 9.85 -11.44
C TRP A 30 -18.97 8.63 -12.05
N ASN A 31 -18.23 7.79 -12.80
CA ASN A 31 -18.73 6.53 -13.33
C ASN A 31 -17.85 5.36 -12.84
N ASN A 32 -18.29 4.76 -11.75
CA ASN A 32 -17.57 3.67 -11.11
C ASN A 32 -17.33 2.45 -12.02
N TYR A 33 -18.23 2.16 -12.97
CA TYR A 33 -18.05 1.02 -13.89
C TYR A 33 -16.91 1.26 -14.87
N ILE A 34 -16.72 2.51 -15.33
CA ILE A 34 -15.60 2.86 -16.21
C ILE A 34 -14.27 2.73 -15.47
N VAL A 35 -14.18 3.26 -14.24
CA VAL A 35 -12.97 3.11 -13.42
C VAL A 35 -12.69 1.65 -13.11
N LEU A 36 -13.73 0.87 -12.78
CA LEU A 36 -13.61 -0.57 -12.54
C LEU A 36 -13.05 -1.30 -13.77
N ALA A 37 -13.65 -1.08 -14.95
CA ALA A 37 -13.21 -1.70 -16.19
C ALA A 37 -11.76 -1.31 -16.53
N PHE A 38 -11.41 -0.04 -16.34
CA PHE A 38 -10.04 0.44 -16.55
C PHE A 38 -9.04 -0.21 -15.59
N LEU A 39 -9.31 -0.22 -14.28
CA LEU A 39 -8.41 -0.83 -13.29
C LEU A 39 -8.31 -2.35 -13.49
N PHE A 40 -9.38 -3.01 -13.92
CA PHE A 40 -9.35 -4.42 -14.28
C PHE A 40 -8.43 -4.66 -15.49
N PHE A 41 -8.59 -3.88 -16.56
CA PHE A 41 -7.73 -3.94 -17.74
C PHE A 41 -6.27 -3.66 -17.39
N LEU A 42 -6.00 -2.58 -16.65
CA LEU A 42 -4.65 -2.19 -16.22
C LEU A 42 -4.01 -3.28 -15.38
N SER A 43 -4.74 -3.85 -14.42
CA SER A 43 -4.27 -4.98 -13.59
C SER A 43 -3.98 -6.21 -14.45
N GLY A 44 -4.87 -6.54 -15.39
CA GLY A 44 -4.70 -7.66 -16.32
C GLY A 44 -3.46 -7.52 -17.19
N VAL A 45 -3.26 -6.35 -17.82
CA VAL A 45 -2.05 -6.04 -18.61
C VAL A 45 -0.80 -6.12 -17.73
N THR A 46 -0.86 -5.52 -16.54
CA THR A 46 0.25 -5.49 -15.59
C THR A 46 0.69 -6.90 -15.19
N ILE A 47 -0.25 -7.81 -14.91
CA ILE A 47 0.01 -9.21 -14.60
C ILE A 47 0.50 -9.97 -15.85
N TYR A 48 -0.16 -9.77 -16.99
CA TYR A 48 0.14 -10.47 -18.25
C TYR A 48 1.53 -10.15 -18.82
N VAL A 49 1.97 -8.89 -18.74
CA VAL A 49 3.27 -8.46 -19.29
C VAL A 49 4.42 -9.04 -18.48
N GLN A 50 4.30 -9.07 -17.15
CA GLN A 50 5.42 -9.48 -16.29
C GLN A 50 5.46 -10.97 -15.96
N LYS A 51 4.32 -11.68 -16.06
CA LYS A 51 4.19 -13.13 -15.88
C LYS A 51 4.90 -13.68 -14.64
N LYS A 52 4.84 -12.97 -13.51
CA LYS A 52 5.51 -13.40 -12.27
C LYS A 52 4.64 -14.40 -11.52
N LYS A 53 5.32 -15.40 -10.96
CA LYS A 53 4.70 -16.37 -10.05
C LYS A 53 4.10 -15.60 -8.85
N TYR A 54 2.90 -15.99 -8.45
CA TYR A 54 2.12 -15.44 -7.32
C TYR A 54 1.56 -14.02 -7.47
N ASP A 55 1.75 -13.32 -8.58
CA ASP A 55 1.16 -11.98 -8.75
C ASP A 55 -0.36 -11.99 -8.50
N ILE A 56 -1.05 -13.01 -9.01
CA ILE A 56 -2.49 -13.23 -8.78
C ILE A 56 -2.81 -13.41 -7.28
N LEU A 57 -2.02 -14.21 -6.56
CA LEU A 57 -2.24 -14.45 -5.14
C LEU A 57 -2.09 -13.17 -4.32
N PHE A 58 -1.03 -12.39 -4.58
CA PHE A 58 -0.80 -11.11 -3.92
C PHE A 58 -1.90 -10.11 -4.26
N TYR A 59 -2.26 -10.01 -5.53
CA TYR A 59 -3.34 -9.13 -5.99
C TYR A 59 -4.63 -9.40 -5.21
N PHE A 60 -5.10 -10.65 -5.18
CA PHE A 60 -6.34 -11.01 -4.47
C PHE A 60 -6.22 -10.88 -2.95
N THR A 61 -5.02 -11.05 -2.38
CA THR A 61 -4.80 -10.81 -0.94
C THR A 61 -5.08 -9.35 -0.59
N ALA A 62 -4.57 -8.39 -1.37
CA ALA A 62 -4.86 -6.98 -1.12
C ALA A 62 -6.28 -6.57 -1.49
N VAL A 63 -6.88 -7.16 -2.52
CA VAL A 63 -8.31 -6.97 -2.81
C VAL A 63 -9.15 -7.27 -1.57
N LEU A 64 -8.88 -8.38 -0.88
CA LEU A 64 -9.64 -8.76 0.32
C LEU A 64 -9.28 -7.89 1.53
N VAL A 65 -7.99 -7.79 1.86
CA VAL A 65 -7.53 -7.12 3.08
C VAL A 65 -7.74 -5.61 3.02
N GLY A 66 -7.38 -4.98 1.90
CA GLY A 66 -7.51 -3.53 1.70
C GLY A 66 -8.98 -3.09 1.65
N SER A 67 -9.81 -3.78 0.87
CA SER A 67 -11.25 -3.44 0.80
C SER A 67 -11.95 -3.63 2.13
N SER A 68 -11.58 -4.65 2.91
CA SER A 68 -12.15 -4.85 4.25
C SER A 68 -11.79 -3.69 5.18
N ALA A 69 -10.53 -3.24 5.16
CA ALA A 69 -10.09 -2.07 5.92
C ALA A 69 -10.86 -0.80 5.53
N GLU A 70 -11.01 -0.55 4.22
CA GLU A 70 -11.80 0.57 3.70
C GLU A 70 -13.25 0.54 4.19
N ILE A 71 -13.94 -0.59 4.02
CA ILE A 71 -15.33 -0.75 4.42
C ILE A 71 -15.49 -0.49 5.93
N ILE A 72 -14.57 -1.00 6.75
CA ILE A 72 -14.60 -0.76 8.19
C ILE A 72 -14.45 0.74 8.45
N CYS A 73 -13.39 1.38 7.97
CA CYS A 73 -13.13 2.79 8.27
C CYS A 73 -14.22 3.74 7.74
N VAL A 74 -14.80 3.46 6.57
CA VAL A 74 -15.94 4.22 6.04
C VAL A 74 -17.19 4.04 6.90
N ASN A 75 -17.51 2.80 7.31
CA ASN A 75 -18.67 2.55 8.19
C ASN A 75 -18.53 3.22 9.56
N PHE A 76 -17.31 3.37 10.06
CA PHE A 76 -17.02 4.12 11.29
C PHE A 76 -16.94 5.64 11.09
N GLY A 77 -16.98 6.12 9.84
CA GLY A 77 -17.00 7.54 9.51
C GLY A 77 -15.63 8.22 9.46
N ALA A 78 -14.53 7.46 9.38
CA ALA A 78 -13.19 8.07 9.30
C ALA A 78 -13.00 8.88 8.00
N TRP A 79 -13.57 8.40 6.90
CA TRP A 79 -13.68 9.11 5.62
C TRP A 79 -14.91 8.63 4.85
N SER A 80 -15.24 9.34 3.76
CA SER A 80 -16.36 9.01 2.88
C SER A 80 -15.98 9.22 1.42
N TYR A 81 -16.54 8.39 0.55
CA TYR A 81 -16.38 8.49 -0.90
C TYR A 81 -17.53 9.28 -1.52
N THR A 82 -17.23 10.06 -2.56
CA THR A 82 -18.24 10.87 -3.25
C THR A 82 -19.21 10.03 -4.08
N ASN A 83 -18.76 8.89 -4.62
CA ASN A 83 -19.57 7.99 -5.43
C ASN A 83 -19.52 6.54 -4.91
N PRO A 84 -20.12 6.25 -3.74
CA PRO A 84 -20.12 4.91 -3.16
C PRO A 84 -21.08 3.98 -3.92
N MET A 85 -20.80 2.67 -3.94
CA MET A 85 -21.72 1.68 -4.54
C MET A 85 -21.93 0.43 -3.69
N PHE A 86 -20.95 0.03 -2.89
CA PHE A 86 -21.02 -1.18 -2.09
C PHE A 86 -20.47 -0.91 -0.68
N LEU A 87 -21.31 -1.05 0.34
CA LEU A 87 -20.93 -0.85 1.76
C LEU A 87 -20.16 0.46 2.02
N GLY A 88 -20.60 1.56 1.38
CA GLY A 88 -19.98 2.88 1.52
C GLY A 88 -18.73 3.12 0.67
N VAL A 89 -18.24 2.10 -0.06
CA VAL A 89 -17.05 2.23 -0.92
C VAL A 89 -17.41 2.07 -2.41
N PRO A 90 -16.63 2.68 -3.33
CA PRO A 90 -16.72 2.38 -4.75
C PRO A 90 -16.17 0.98 -5.04
N VAL A 91 -16.83 0.19 -5.89
CA VAL A 91 -16.39 -1.20 -6.17
C VAL A 91 -15.00 -1.30 -6.81
N TRP A 92 -14.53 -0.23 -7.47
CA TRP A 92 -13.21 -0.20 -8.09
C TRP A 92 -12.07 -0.08 -7.08
N ILE A 93 -12.33 0.37 -5.84
CA ILE A 93 -11.30 0.53 -4.81
C ILE A 93 -10.60 -0.80 -4.52
N ALA A 94 -11.34 -1.90 -4.62
CA ALA A 94 -10.84 -3.24 -4.40
C ALA A 94 -9.73 -3.60 -5.41
N LEU A 95 -9.93 -3.25 -6.68
CA LEU A 95 -8.92 -3.45 -7.73
C LEU A 95 -7.74 -2.48 -7.55
N GLY A 96 -7.99 -1.28 -7.04
CA GLY A 96 -6.96 -0.33 -6.65
C GLY A 96 -6.00 -0.91 -5.62
N TRP A 97 -6.52 -1.49 -4.54
CA TRP A 97 -5.72 -2.17 -3.52
C TRP A 97 -4.92 -3.35 -4.08
N GLY A 98 -5.55 -4.17 -4.93
CA GLY A 98 -4.88 -5.26 -5.64
C GLY A 98 -3.68 -4.76 -6.44
N LEU A 99 -3.86 -3.68 -7.21
CA LEU A 99 -2.80 -3.07 -8.01
C LEU A 99 -1.68 -2.50 -7.11
N VAL A 100 -2.01 -1.79 -6.03
CA VAL A 100 -1.01 -1.24 -5.11
C VAL A 100 -0.09 -2.32 -4.54
N LEU A 101 -0.63 -3.42 -4.00
CA LEU A 101 0.22 -4.50 -3.46
C LEU A 101 1.06 -5.17 -4.55
N LEU A 102 0.53 -5.30 -5.76
CA LEU A 102 1.28 -5.83 -6.89
C LEU A 102 2.49 -4.94 -7.23
N LEU A 103 2.32 -3.61 -7.27
CA LEU A 103 3.40 -2.66 -7.50
C LEU A 103 4.43 -2.68 -6.35
N VAL A 104 3.97 -2.73 -5.09
CA VAL A 104 4.84 -2.82 -3.90
C VAL A 104 5.69 -4.08 -3.91
N LYS A 105 5.08 -5.24 -4.23
CA LYS A 105 5.79 -6.51 -4.38
C LYS A 105 6.92 -6.38 -5.40
N ARG A 106 6.63 -5.80 -6.57
CA ARG A 106 7.60 -5.66 -7.67
C ARG A 106 8.72 -4.70 -7.34
N MET A 107 8.40 -3.56 -6.73
CA MET A 107 9.40 -2.65 -6.19
C MET A 107 10.30 -3.40 -5.19
N SER A 108 9.71 -4.22 -4.31
CA SER A 108 10.47 -5.00 -3.31
C SER A 108 11.42 -5.99 -3.97
N GLU A 109 10.96 -6.73 -4.97
CA GLU A 109 11.84 -7.62 -5.75
C GLU A 109 12.99 -6.86 -6.42
N THR A 110 12.73 -5.66 -6.96
CA THR A 110 13.75 -4.82 -7.59
C THR A 110 14.78 -4.29 -6.58
N PHE A 111 14.34 -3.88 -5.38
CA PHE A 111 15.25 -3.49 -4.30
C PHE A 111 16.10 -4.66 -3.79
N VAL A 112 15.51 -5.85 -3.68
CA VAL A 112 16.26 -7.07 -3.31
C VAL A 112 17.31 -7.45 -4.38
N LYS A 113 17.03 -7.22 -5.67
CA LYS A 113 18.04 -7.42 -6.72
C LYS A 113 19.21 -6.44 -6.58
N MET A 114 18.96 -5.19 -6.16
CA MET A 114 20.03 -4.22 -5.87
C MET A 114 20.89 -4.69 -4.71
N GLU A 115 20.27 -5.08 -3.60
CA GLU A 115 20.99 -5.56 -2.42
C GLU A 115 21.90 -6.75 -2.74
N LYS A 116 21.41 -7.70 -3.54
CA LYS A 116 22.21 -8.85 -3.98
C LYS A 116 23.34 -8.51 -4.95
N SER A 117 23.31 -7.36 -5.61
CA SER A 117 24.43 -6.91 -6.44
C SER A 117 25.55 -6.32 -5.58
N ASP A 118 25.21 -5.75 -4.43
CA ASP A 118 26.13 -5.03 -3.54
C ASP A 118 26.61 -5.91 -2.36
N TYR A 119 26.77 -7.22 -2.60
CA TYR A 119 26.90 -8.36 -1.65
C TYR A 119 28.06 -8.32 -0.61
N LYS A 120 28.58 -7.15 -0.23
CA LYS A 120 29.51 -6.97 0.89
C LYS A 120 28.86 -6.46 2.18
N LEU A 121 27.60 -6.06 2.19
CA LEU A 121 26.99 -5.46 3.38
C LEU A 121 25.59 -6.04 3.65
N ILE A 122 25.47 -6.71 4.80
CA ILE A 122 24.24 -6.94 5.60
C ILE A 122 23.46 -8.21 5.19
N GLY A 123 23.05 -9.13 6.07
CA GLY A 123 23.04 -9.17 7.54
C GLY A 123 21.62 -9.40 8.08
N ARG A 124 21.21 -10.66 8.22
CA ARG A 124 20.02 -11.21 8.94
C ARG A 124 18.65 -10.58 8.62
N PHE A 125 17.91 -11.23 7.71
CA PHE A 125 16.45 -11.15 7.70
C PHE A 125 15.85 -11.64 9.05
N PRO A 126 14.83 -10.97 9.60
CA PRO A 126 14.13 -11.44 10.79
C PRO A 126 13.47 -12.82 10.57
N ARG A 127 13.46 -13.64 11.64
CA ARG A 127 12.95 -15.02 11.65
C ARG A 127 11.44 -15.05 11.35
N PHE A 128 11.10 -15.76 10.27
CA PHE A 128 9.78 -15.96 9.67
C PHE A 128 8.54 -15.88 10.59
N LYS A 129 8.51 -16.62 11.72
CA LYS A 129 7.31 -16.70 12.58
C LYS A 129 6.96 -15.40 13.30
N LYS A 130 7.93 -14.55 13.63
CA LYS A 130 7.64 -13.29 14.35
C LYS A 130 7.07 -12.22 13.41
N GLY A 131 7.56 -12.16 12.17
CA GLY A 131 7.17 -11.11 11.21
C GLY A 131 5.69 -11.12 10.82
N PHE A 132 5.11 -12.29 10.54
CA PHE A 132 3.70 -12.38 10.13
C PHE A 132 2.74 -11.89 11.21
N TRP A 133 2.92 -12.34 12.45
CA TRP A 133 2.08 -11.90 13.58
C TRP A 133 2.26 -10.42 13.89
N THR A 134 3.47 -9.88 13.73
CA THR A 134 3.69 -8.42 13.86
C THR A 134 2.92 -7.65 12.79
N VAL A 135 2.91 -8.11 11.53
CA VAL A 135 2.11 -7.47 10.46
C VAL A 135 0.63 -7.45 10.83
N LEU A 136 0.07 -8.60 11.22
CA LEU A 136 -1.34 -8.68 11.59
C LEU A 136 -1.66 -7.78 12.78
N LEU A 137 -0.81 -7.79 13.82
CA LEU A 137 -1.02 -6.95 15.00
C LEU A 137 -1.01 -5.46 14.63
N VAL A 138 -0.01 -5.01 13.87
CA VAL A 138 0.09 -3.60 13.43
C VAL A 138 -1.09 -3.23 12.54
N PHE A 139 -1.53 -4.13 11.66
CA PHE A 139 -2.73 -3.95 10.85
C PHE A 139 -3.97 -3.70 11.71
N PHE A 140 -4.29 -4.63 12.61
CA PHE A 140 -5.48 -4.55 13.44
C PHE A 140 -5.45 -3.31 14.32
N LEU A 141 -4.33 -3.01 14.98
CA LEU A 141 -4.20 -1.82 15.82
C LEU A 141 -4.35 -0.52 15.02
N SER A 142 -3.83 -0.47 13.78
CA SER A 142 -3.99 0.70 12.91
C SER A 142 -5.46 0.91 12.54
N ILE A 143 -6.16 -0.15 12.10
CA ILE A 143 -7.59 -0.08 11.75
C ILE A 143 -8.44 0.28 12.95
N MET A 144 -8.19 -0.30 14.12
CA MET A 144 -8.92 0.04 15.34
C MET A 144 -8.68 1.50 15.75
N SER A 145 -7.44 1.98 15.69
CA SER A 145 -7.12 3.38 15.98
C SER A 145 -7.88 4.34 15.05
N LEU A 146 -7.87 4.07 13.75
CA LEU A 146 -8.61 4.86 12.76
C LEU A 146 -10.13 4.79 12.97
N SER A 147 -10.67 3.60 13.21
CA SER A 147 -12.12 3.40 13.29
C SER A 147 -12.74 4.02 14.54
N PHE A 148 -12.07 3.92 15.70
CA PHE A 148 -12.65 4.38 16.96
C PHE A 148 -12.20 5.78 17.38
N HIS A 149 -11.11 6.30 16.82
CA HIS A 149 -10.51 7.54 17.31
C HIS A 149 -10.24 8.59 16.21
N TRP A 150 -10.79 8.44 15.00
CA TRP A 150 -10.60 9.42 13.91
C TRP A 150 -11.01 10.86 14.27
N THR A 151 -11.92 11.04 15.23
CA THR A 151 -12.32 12.38 15.72
C THR A 151 -11.18 13.12 16.43
N ASN A 152 -10.17 12.41 16.95
CA ASN A 152 -8.99 12.99 17.59
C ASN A 152 -7.73 12.67 16.78
N ASN A 153 -7.42 13.53 15.81
CA ASN A 153 -6.28 13.39 14.92
C ASN A 153 -4.93 13.24 15.65
N THR A 154 -4.74 13.96 16.77
CA THR A 154 -3.50 13.89 17.54
C THR A 154 -3.33 12.51 18.18
N TYR A 155 -4.40 11.94 18.74
CA TYR A 155 -4.36 10.60 19.32
C TYR A 155 -4.01 9.54 18.27
N VAL A 156 -4.70 9.54 17.12
CA VAL A 156 -4.42 8.60 16.02
C VAL A 156 -2.98 8.76 15.53
N PHE A 157 -2.49 9.99 15.38
CA PHE A 157 -1.11 10.25 15.01
C PHE A 157 -0.11 9.65 15.99
N MET A 158 -0.32 9.86 17.30
CA MET A 158 0.57 9.30 18.32
C MET A 158 0.56 7.78 18.32
N MET A 159 -0.62 7.16 18.11
CA MET A 159 -0.73 5.70 17.98
C MET A 159 -0.02 5.17 16.74
N LEU A 160 -0.22 5.77 15.57
CA LEU A 160 0.48 5.37 14.36
C LEU A 160 2.00 5.66 14.43
N ALA A 161 2.41 6.73 15.11
CA ALA A 161 3.83 7.01 15.34
C ALA A 161 4.47 5.94 16.23
N LEU A 162 3.79 5.53 17.31
CA LEU A 162 4.25 4.43 18.16
C LEU A 162 4.33 3.11 17.37
N LEU A 163 3.29 2.77 16.61
CA LEU A 163 3.28 1.58 15.74
C LEU A 163 4.39 1.64 14.68
N THR A 164 4.71 2.81 14.16
CA THR A 164 5.82 3.04 13.22
C THR A 164 7.16 2.75 13.88
N VAL A 165 7.40 3.27 15.08
CA VAL A 165 8.64 3.03 15.83
C VAL A 165 8.79 1.54 16.14
N ILE A 166 7.73 0.88 16.61
CA ILE A 166 7.72 -0.57 16.87
C ILE A 166 8.00 -1.35 15.58
N SER A 167 7.33 -0.99 14.49
CA SER A 167 7.50 -1.64 13.19
C SER A 167 8.93 -1.50 12.68
N LEU A 168 9.50 -0.29 12.69
CA LEU A 168 10.88 -0.05 12.24
C LEU A 168 11.93 -0.66 13.17
N PHE A 169 11.62 -0.87 14.45
CA PHE A 169 12.47 -1.64 15.36
C PHE A 169 12.55 -3.13 14.94
N PHE A 170 11.42 -3.72 14.53
CA PHE A 170 11.38 -5.11 14.03
C PHE A 170 11.85 -5.25 12.57
N TRP A 171 11.62 -4.24 11.74
CA TRP A 171 12.00 -4.12 10.33
C TRP A 171 13.00 -2.98 10.16
N ASN A 172 14.25 -3.22 10.55
CA ASN A 172 15.28 -2.18 10.67
C ASN A 172 16.29 -2.15 9.49
N SER A 173 15.98 -2.78 8.35
CA SER A 173 16.88 -2.68 7.19
C SER A 173 16.85 -1.27 6.57
N GLY A 174 17.92 -0.90 5.86
CA GLY A 174 17.92 0.35 5.07
C GLY A 174 16.77 0.40 4.07
N PHE A 175 16.43 -0.73 3.47
CA PHE A 175 15.30 -0.84 2.56
C PHE A 175 13.95 -0.68 3.27
N ASP A 176 13.76 -1.19 4.49
CA ASP A 176 12.52 -0.99 5.25
C ASP A 176 12.22 0.51 5.45
N ARG A 177 13.25 1.28 5.84
CA ARG A 177 13.13 2.74 5.96
C ARG A 177 12.81 3.40 4.63
N LEU A 178 13.43 2.96 3.54
CA LEU A 178 13.12 3.48 2.19
C LEU A 178 11.67 3.16 1.79
N PHE A 179 11.17 1.95 2.04
CA PHE A 179 9.79 1.57 1.76
C PHE A 179 8.80 2.42 2.56
N PHE A 180 9.08 2.61 3.84
CA PHE A 180 8.26 3.46 4.71
C PHE A 180 8.23 4.91 4.17
N ILE A 181 9.39 5.51 3.90
CA ILE A 181 9.48 6.90 3.43
C ILE A 181 8.79 7.07 2.06
N ASN A 182 9.07 6.18 1.10
CA ASN A 182 8.44 6.26 -0.22
C ASN A 182 6.93 6.06 -0.13
N GLY A 183 6.46 5.12 0.69
CA GLY A 183 5.05 4.91 0.95
C GLY A 183 4.39 6.14 1.55
N ALA A 184 4.98 6.70 2.60
CA ALA A 184 4.50 7.91 3.26
C ALA A 184 4.39 9.08 2.27
N VAL A 185 5.41 9.30 1.44
CA VAL A 185 5.42 10.42 0.48
C VAL A 185 4.43 10.20 -0.67
N ILE A 186 4.54 9.06 -1.38
CA ILE A 186 3.73 8.80 -2.58
C ILE A 186 2.25 8.63 -2.22
N GLY A 187 1.96 7.91 -1.14
CA GLY A 187 0.60 7.73 -0.64
C GLY A 187 -0.04 9.05 -0.23
N THR A 188 0.67 9.89 0.51
CA THR A 188 0.18 11.23 0.90
C THR A 188 -0.06 12.14 -0.31
N LEU A 189 0.84 12.12 -1.30
CA LEU A 189 0.64 12.90 -2.53
C LEU A 189 -0.59 12.43 -3.29
N MET A 190 -0.79 11.11 -3.39
CA MET A 190 -1.96 10.52 -4.03
C MET A 190 -3.26 10.92 -3.31
N GLU A 191 -3.28 10.88 -1.97
CA GLU A 191 -4.42 11.33 -1.16
C GLU A 191 -4.77 12.79 -1.44
N ILE A 192 -3.77 13.68 -1.42
CA ILE A 192 -3.97 15.10 -1.72
C ILE A 192 -4.59 15.27 -3.11
N VAL A 193 -4.08 14.55 -4.12
CA VAL A 193 -4.65 14.60 -5.48
C VAL A 193 -6.09 14.11 -5.48
N CYS A 194 -6.38 12.94 -4.91
CA CYS A 194 -7.72 12.36 -4.90
C CYS A 194 -8.74 13.25 -4.17
N ILE A 195 -8.36 13.87 -3.05
CA ILE A 195 -9.21 14.81 -2.32
C ILE A 195 -9.45 16.09 -3.13
N ARG A 196 -8.44 16.60 -3.83
CA ARG A 196 -8.58 17.78 -4.69
C ARG A 196 -9.51 17.55 -5.87
N PHE A 197 -9.54 16.33 -6.41
CA PHE A 197 -10.50 15.92 -7.43
C PHE A 197 -11.87 15.54 -6.85
N GLY A 198 -11.99 15.48 -5.52
CA GLY A 198 -13.24 15.16 -4.83
C GLY A 198 -13.62 13.68 -4.93
N ILE A 199 -12.66 12.76 -5.05
CA ILE A 199 -12.97 11.31 -5.04
C ILE A 199 -13.47 10.88 -3.66
N TRP A 200 -12.81 11.35 -2.60
CA TRP A 200 -13.17 11.12 -1.21
C TRP A 200 -12.77 12.31 -0.33
N ALA A 201 -13.28 12.32 0.91
CA ALA A 201 -12.95 13.31 1.92
C ALA A 201 -12.82 12.65 3.30
N TYR A 202 -11.82 13.09 4.07
CA TYR A 202 -11.68 12.75 5.48
C TYR A 202 -12.72 13.49 6.31
N ALA A 203 -13.20 12.86 7.39
CA ALA A 203 -14.20 13.47 8.27
C ALA A 203 -13.60 14.56 9.18
N ASN A 204 -12.30 14.48 9.50
CA ASN A 204 -11.59 15.48 10.29
C ASN A 204 -10.29 15.92 9.58
N PRO A 205 -10.38 16.64 8.46
CA PRO A 205 -9.21 17.07 7.69
C PRO A 205 -8.47 18.20 8.43
N MET A 206 -7.17 18.35 8.17
CA MET A 206 -6.39 19.49 8.69
C MET A 206 -5.61 20.20 7.60
N PHE A 207 -4.62 19.54 6.98
CA PHE A 207 -3.73 20.18 6.03
C PHE A 207 -4.01 19.64 4.63
N LEU A 208 -4.27 20.53 3.65
CA LEU A 208 -4.56 20.16 2.26
C LEU A 208 -5.71 19.14 2.09
N GLY A 209 -6.62 19.06 3.05
CA GLY A 209 -7.73 18.10 3.06
C GLY A 209 -7.39 16.72 3.64
N ILE A 210 -6.12 16.43 3.93
CA ILE A 210 -5.69 15.19 4.60
C ILE A 210 -5.58 15.37 6.11
N THR A 211 -5.45 14.26 6.81
CA THR A 211 -5.16 14.21 8.25
C THR A 211 -3.64 14.18 8.50
N ILE A 212 -3.20 14.61 9.69
CA ILE A 212 -1.79 14.61 10.11
C ILE A 212 -1.19 13.19 10.16
N TRP A 213 -2.03 12.19 10.42
CA TRP A 213 -1.63 10.80 10.51
C TRP A 213 -1.57 10.09 9.15
N THR A 214 -2.06 10.70 8.06
CA THR A 214 -2.07 10.13 6.71
C THR A 214 -0.68 9.65 6.25
N PRO A 215 0.42 10.43 6.40
CA PRO A 215 1.74 9.97 5.98
C PRO A 215 2.25 8.75 6.75
N LEU A 216 1.99 8.70 8.06
CA LEU A 216 2.39 7.56 8.90
C LEU A 216 1.60 6.30 8.53
N MET A 217 0.29 6.46 8.29
CA MET A 217 -0.56 5.38 7.82
C MET A 217 -0.01 4.79 6.53
N TRP A 218 0.23 5.61 5.50
CA TRP A 218 0.74 5.13 4.22
C TRP A 218 2.12 4.49 4.33
N GLY A 219 3.03 5.07 5.12
CA GLY A 219 4.33 4.46 5.38
C GLY A 219 4.23 3.09 6.03
N LEU A 220 3.39 2.95 7.07
CA LEU A 220 3.14 1.69 7.76
C LEU A 220 2.54 0.64 6.83
N TRP A 221 1.52 1.00 6.05
CA TRP A 221 0.86 0.09 5.12
C TRP A 221 1.83 -0.50 4.10
N ILE A 222 2.65 0.34 3.49
CA ILE A 222 3.63 -0.11 2.49
C ILE A 222 4.70 -0.99 3.13
N LEU A 223 5.14 -0.66 4.34
CA LEU A 223 6.07 -1.50 5.11
C LEU A 223 5.45 -2.88 5.45
N MET A 224 4.19 -2.90 5.85
CA MET A 224 3.47 -4.14 6.14
C MET A 224 3.25 -4.99 4.88
N MET A 225 2.87 -4.38 3.76
CA MET A 225 2.72 -5.04 2.46
C MET A 225 4.03 -5.70 2.02
N LYS A 226 5.16 -5.02 2.18
CA LYS A 226 6.50 -5.61 2.00
C LYS A 226 6.69 -6.82 2.92
N GLY A 227 6.35 -6.71 4.21
CA GLY A 227 6.43 -7.81 5.18
C GLY A 227 5.59 -9.03 4.78
N ILE A 228 4.39 -8.83 4.24
CA ILE A 228 3.54 -9.90 3.67
C ILE A 228 4.24 -10.56 2.49
N CYS A 229 4.80 -9.76 1.58
CA CYS A 229 5.56 -10.25 0.42
C CYS A 229 6.71 -11.15 0.81
N GLU A 230 7.54 -10.71 1.75
CA GLU A 230 8.67 -11.49 2.24
C GLU A 230 8.23 -12.78 2.94
N THR A 231 7.12 -12.74 3.67
CA THR A 231 6.58 -13.90 4.39
C THR A 231 6.13 -14.98 3.40
N ILE A 232 5.31 -14.62 2.41
CA ILE A 232 4.78 -15.58 1.43
C ILE A 232 5.92 -16.20 0.60
N VAL A 233 6.89 -15.40 0.15
CA VAL A 233 8.04 -15.90 -0.63
C VAL A 233 8.91 -16.86 0.20
N LYS A 234 9.07 -16.63 1.51
CA LYS A 234 9.82 -17.54 2.39
C LYS A 234 9.12 -18.89 2.58
N ILE A 235 7.79 -18.93 2.69
CA ILE A 235 7.02 -20.19 2.81
C ILE A 235 7.31 -21.11 1.63
N GLU A 236 7.39 -20.55 0.42
CA GLU A 236 7.63 -21.32 -0.78
C GLU A 236 9.01 -21.98 -0.81
N LYS A 237 10.06 -21.24 -0.44
CA LYS A 237 11.44 -21.77 -0.44
C LYS A 237 11.67 -22.91 0.54
N ILE A 238 10.79 -23.08 1.53
CA ILE A 238 10.84 -24.17 2.52
C ILE A 238 10.13 -25.44 1.99
N LYS A 239 9.31 -25.33 0.94
CA LYS A 239 8.57 -26.45 0.34
C LYS A 239 9.28 -27.12 -0.85
N ILE A 240 10.54 -26.75 -1.13
CA ILE A 240 11.43 -27.38 -2.12
C ILE A 240 12.55 -28.07 -1.34
#